data_AF-A0A2N1PZJ3-F1
#
_entry.id   AF-A0A2N1PZJ3-F1
#
_cell.length_a   1.000
_cell.length_b   1.000
_cell.length_c   1.000
_cell.angle_alpha   90.00
_cell.angle_beta   90.00
_cell.angle_gamma   90.00
#
_symmetry.space_group_name_H-M   'P 1'
#
loop_
_entity.id
_entity.type
_entity.pdbx_description
1 polymer ?
#
loop_
_entity_poly.entity_id
_entity_poly.type
_entity_poly.pdbx_seq_one_letter_code
_entity_poly.pdbx_strand_id
1 'polypeptide(L)'
;KASVLPSILLGYVYIILGNVIANFISTQLARQFDITQGDSLNQQVIVEALRSNGIVLIFISAVIIGPVVEELIFRKAIFGLISNDKVALAVSTFIFGAIHLLGEASILEALVNGVAYFVMGFVFGYIYLKNNRNIMVPIIVHVLSNLISVIGILFFL
;
A
#
# COMPACT_ATOMS: atom_id res chain seq x y z
N LYS A 1 28.45 5.99 -2.38
CA LYS A 1 27.10 5.46 -2.66
C LYS A 1 26.41 5.28 -1.32
N ALA A 2 25.29 5.96 -1.05
CA ALA A 2 24.53 5.70 0.18
C ALA A 2 24.15 4.20 0.18
N SER A 3 24.33 3.52 1.31
CA SER A 3 23.96 2.11 1.42
C SER A 3 22.43 1.98 1.30
N VAL A 4 21.98 0.93 0.62
CA VAL A 4 20.54 0.69 0.38
C VAL A 4 19.82 0.31 1.67
N LEU A 5 20.53 -0.28 2.63
CA LEU A 5 19.96 -0.75 3.89
C LEU A 5 19.34 0.38 4.76
N PRO A 6 20.02 1.51 5.05
CA PRO A 6 19.39 2.66 5.72
C PRO A 6 18.15 3.18 5.01
N SER A 7 18.15 3.20 3.68
CA SER A 7 16.99 3.61 2.88
C SER A 7 15.79 2.68 3.06
N ILE A 8 16.02 1.38 3.15
CA ILE A 8 14.97 0.39 3.44
C ILE A 8 14.44 0.57 4.86
N LEU A 9 15.32 0.72 5.86
CA LEU A 9 14.91 0.91 7.26
C LEU A 9 14.10 2.19 7.44
N LEU A 10 14.55 3.32 6.89
CA LEU A 10 13.80 4.57 6.90
C LEU A 10 12.49 4.46 6.11
N GLY A 11 12.50 3.75 4.99
CA GLY A 11 11.29 3.44 4.22
C GLY A 11 10.26 2.71 5.07
N TYR A 12 10.66 1.70 5.83
CA TYR A 12 9.78 0.97 6.73
C TYR A 12 9.24 1.85 7.87
N VAL A 13 10.05 2.78 8.41
CA VAL A 13 9.57 3.79 9.37
C VAL A 13 8.47 4.66 8.74
N TYR A 14 8.60 5.07 7.48
CA TYR A 14 7.54 5.82 6.79
C TYR A 14 6.27 5.00 6.62
N ILE A 15 6.37 3.68 6.41
CA ILE A 15 5.19 2.79 6.37
C ILE A 15 4.49 2.76 7.72
N ILE A 16 5.22 2.62 8.83
CA ILE A 16 4.62 2.64 10.17
C ILE A 16 3.90 3.97 10.42
N LEU A 17 4.56 5.09 10.14
CA LEU A 17 3.94 6.42 10.31
C LEU A 17 2.73 6.60 9.40
N GLY A 18 2.81 6.14 8.15
CA GLY A 18 1.69 6.17 7.21
C GLY A 18 0.50 5.36 7.71
N ASN A 19 0.72 4.17 8.28
CA ASN A 19 -0.35 3.37 8.86
C ASN A 19 -1.00 4.06 10.07
N VAL A 20 -0.21 4.72 10.94
CA VAL A 20 -0.77 5.50 12.07
C VAL A 20 -1.64 6.65 11.56
N ILE A 21 -1.18 7.39 10.54
CA ILE A 21 -1.94 8.49 9.94
C ILE A 21 -3.20 7.97 9.26
N ALA A 22 -3.11 6.88 8.49
CA ALA A 22 -4.24 6.29 7.79
C ALA A 22 -5.33 5.83 8.76
N ASN A 23 -4.94 5.14 9.84
CA ASN A 23 -5.87 4.72 10.88
C ASN A 23 -6.52 5.90 11.58
N PHE A 24 -5.75 6.93 11.93
CA PHE A 24 -6.30 8.14 12.54
C PHE A 24 -7.37 8.78 11.65
N ILE A 25 -7.07 8.99 10.36
CA ILE A 25 -8.00 9.58 9.39
C ILE A 25 -9.24 8.68 9.23
N SER A 26 -9.05 7.38 9.02
CA SER A 26 -10.13 6.40 8.88
C SER A 26 -11.08 6.44 10.09
N THR A 27 -10.56 6.49 11.32
CA THR A 27 -11.37 6.61 12.54
C THR A 27 -12.16 7.93 12.59
N GLN A 28 -11.58 9.06 12.16
CA GLN A 28 -12.32 10.32 12.13
C GLN A 28 -13.45 10.29 11.08
N LEU A 29 -13.19 9.74 9.89
CA LEU A 29 -14.21 9.61 8.85
C LEU A 29 -15.33 8.66 9.28
N ALA A 30 -14.99 7.53 9.89
CA ALA A 30 -15.95 6.58 10.46
C ALA A 30 -16.92 7.26 11.44
N ARG A 31 -16.38 8.06 12.37
CA ARG A 31 -17.18 8.82 13.35
C ARG A 31 -18.03 9.92 12.70
N GLN A 32 -17.50 10.60 11.70
CA GLN A 32 -18.21 11.69 11.03
C GLN A 32 -19.39 11.20 10.19
N PHE A 33 -19.25 10.03 9.58
CA PHE A 33 -20.24 9.46 8.66
C PHE A 33 -21.07 8.32 9.26
N ASP A 34 -20.90 8.03 10.55
CA ASP A 34 -21.56 6.93 11.27
C ASP A 34 -21.39 5.56 10.57
N ILE A 35 -20.16 5.31 10.11
CA ILE A 35 -19.78 4.05 9.46
C ILE A 35 -18.97 3.20 10.43
N THR A 36 -19.29 1.90 10.48
CA THR A 36 -18.46 0.94 11.20
C THR A 36 -17.20 0.65 10.40
N GLN A 37 -16.04 0.94 10.98
CA GLN A 37 -14.75 0.61 10.37
C GLN A 37 -14.60 -0.92 10.29
N GLY A 38 -14.15 -1.40 9.14
CA GLY A 38 -13.85 -2.80 8.92
C GLY A 38 -12.65 -2.98 7.99
N ASP A 39 -12.35 -4.22 7.66
CA ASP A 39 -11.37 -4.51 6.62
C ASP A 39 -11.91 -4.07 5.26
N SER A 40 -11.08 -3.44 4.45
CA SER A 40 -11.40 -3.23 3.02
C SER A 40 -11.66 -4.57 2.32
N LEU A 41 -12.47 -4.57 1.26
CA LEU A 41 -12.74 -5.76 0.47
C LEU A 41 -11.45 -6.43 -0.02
N ASN A 42 -10.46 -5.64 -0.48
CA ASN A 42 -9.18 -6.17 -0.91
C ASN A 42 -8.46 -6.96 0.21
N GLN A 43 -8.50 -6.45 1.44
CA GLN A 43 -7.95 -7.15 2.61
C GLN A 43 -8.73 -8.43 2.92
N GLN A 44 -10.07 -8.39 2.88
CA GLN A 44 -10.92 -9.56 3.14
C GLN A 44 -10.62 -10.68 2.13
N VAL A 45 -10.52 -10.35 0.84
CA VAL A 45 -10.17 -11.31 -0.23
C VAL A 45 -8.82 -11.98 0.03
N ILE A 46 -7.81 -11.21 0.48
CA ILE A 46 -6.49 -11.77 0.84
C ILE A 46 -6.62 -12.73 2.02
N VAL A 47 -7.33 -12.34 3.09
CA VAL A 47 -7.51 -13.17 4.30
C VAL A 47 -8.26 -14.46 3.98
N GLU A 48 -9.33 -14.39 3.20
CA GLU A 48 -10.09 -15.57 2.77
C GLU A 48 -9.25 -16.51 1.90
N ALA A 49 -8.47 -15.96 0.96
CA ALA A 49 -7.57 -16.74 0.13
C ALA A 49 -6.46 -17.42 0.94
N LEU A 50 -5.95 -16.77 1.99
CA LEU A 50 -4.97 -17.35 2.92
C LEU A 50 -5.55 -18.51 3.75
N ARG A 51 -6.85 -18.51 4.02
CA ARG A 51 -7.57 -19.63 4.68
C ARG A 51 -7.91 -20.79 3.73
N SER A 52 -7.69 -20.62 2.43
CA SER A 52 -8.04 -21.60 1.41
C SER A 52 -6.86 -22.50 1.02
N ASN A 53 -7.13 -23.53 0.21
CA ASN A 53 -6.08 -24.36 -0.41
C ASN A 53 -5.17 -23.56 -1.37
N GLY A 54 -5.52 -22.31 -1.70
CA GLY A 54 -4.74 -21.40 -2.56
C GLY A 54 -3.66 -20.59 -1.84
N ILE A 55 -3.38 -20.87 -0.55
CA ILE A 55 -2.44 -20.10 0.30
C ILE A 55 -1.09 -19.81 -0.37
N VAL A 56 -0.49 -20.78 -1.05
CA VAL A 56 0.83 -20.61 -1.70
C VAL A 56 0.74 -19.59 -2.83
N LEU A 57 -0.33 -19.66 -3.64
CA LEU A 57 -0.53 -18.74 -4.76
C LEU A 57 -0.75 -17.32 -4.26
N ILE A 58 -1.65 -17.13 -3.28
CA ILE A 58 -1.93 -15.79 -2.74
C ILE A 58 -0.73 -15.22 -1.99
N PHE A 59 0.05 -16.06 -1.29
CA PHE A 59 1.28 -15.61 -0.63
C PHE A 59 2.26 -15.05 -1.67
N ILE A 60 2.58 -15.80 -2.72
CA ILE A 60 3.51 -15.35 -3.76
C ILE A 60 2.97 -14.11 -4.46
N SER A 61 1.67 -14.07 -4.78
CA SER A 61 1.07 -12.94 -5.47
C SER A 61 1.02 -11.68 -4.60
N ALA A 62 0.53 -11.76 -3.36
CA ALA A 62 0.35 -10.59 -2.50
C ALA A 62 1.66 -10.08 -1.89
N VAL A 63 2.64 -10.97 -1.64
CA VAL A 63 3.90 -10.59 -0.99
C VAL A 63 4.98 -10.18 -1.99
N ILE A 64 5.03 -10.81 -3.16
CA ILE A 64 6.15 -10.63 -4.11
C ILE A 64 5.67 -10.03 -5.42
N ILE A 65 4.80 -10.72 -6.16
CA ILE A 65 4.46 -10.33 -7.54
C ILE A 65 3.71 -9.00 -7.57
N GLY A 66 2.69 -8.85 -6.72
CA GLY A 66 1.88 -7.64 -6.58
C GLY A 66 2.75 -6.42 -6.31
N PRO A 67 3.49 -6.37 -5.19
CA PRO A 67 4.39 -5.26 -4.89
C PRO A 67 5.38 -4.93 -6.01
N VAL A 68 6.00 -5.93 -6.64
CA VAL A 68 6.93 -5.68 -7.76
C VAL A 68 6.20 -5.03 -8.95
N VAL A 69 5.05 -5.58 -9.36
CA VAL A 69 4.27 -5.06 -10.49
C VAL A 69 3.75 -3.66 -10.19
N GLU A 70 3.21 -3.45 -8.99
CA GLU A 70 2.67 -2.17 -8.55
C GLU A 70 3.73 -1.08 -8.55
N GLU A 71 4.91 -1.31 -7.98
CA GLU A 71 5.98 -0.30 -8.00
C GLU A 71 6.47 -0.01 -9.43
N LEU A 72 6.56 -1.03 -10.29
CA LEU A 72 6.95 -0.84 -11.69
C LEU A 72 5.92 0.00 -12.45
N ILE A 73 4.61 -0.21 -12.23
CA ILE A 73 3.56 0.56 -12.88
C ILE A 73 3.48 1.96 -12.27
N PHE A 74 3.22 2.05 -10.97
CA PHE A 74 2.84 3.31 -10.35
C PHE A 74 4.03 4.20 -10.00
N ARG A 75 5.24 3.66 -9.85
CA ARG A 75 6.45 4.49 -9.66
C ARG A 75 7.25 4.59 -10.94
N LYS A 76 7.70 3.48 -11.50
CA LYS A 76 8.61 3.54 -12.65
C LYS A 76 7.91 4.09 -13.90
N ALA A 77 6.75 3.56 -14.28
CA ALA A 77 6.07 4.01 -15.50
C ALA A 77 5.47 5.41 -15.34
N ILE A 78 4.64 5.67 -14.32
CA ILE A 78 3.98 6.98 -14.13
C ILE A 78 5.00 8.13 -13.99
N PHE A 79 6.05 7.99 -13.17
CA PHE A 79 7.08 9.04 -13.03
C PHE A 79 8.01 9.15 -14.26
N GLY A 80 7.99 8.16 -15.16
CA GLY A 80 8.63 8.25 -16.46
C GLY A 80 7.83 9.05 -17.48
N LEU A 81 6.50 9.09 -17.34
CA LEU A 81 5.58 9.81 -18.23
C LEU A 81 5.36 11.27 -17.82
N ILE A 82 5.50 11.59 -16.53
CA ILE A 82 5.21 12.91 -15.98
C ILE A 82 6.53 13.56 -15.49
N SER A 83 6.90 14.69 -16.09
CA SER A 83 8.16 15.39 -15.77
C SER A 83 8.16 16.09 -14.41
N ASN A 84 7.01 16.56 -13.94
CA ASN A 84 6.88 17.22 -12.65
C ASN A 84 6.67 16.20 -11.53
N ASP A 85 7.64 16.09 -10.61
CA ASP A 85 7.61 15.13 -9.50
C ASP A 85 6.37 15.24 -8.61
N LYS A 86 5.87 16.46 -8.35
CA LYS A 86 4.69 16.67 -7.49
C LYS A 86 3.43 16.16 -8.18
N VAL A 87 3.30 16.43 -9.48
CA VAL A 87 2.17 15.94 -10.29
C VAL A 87 2.25 14.43 -10.44
N ALA A 88 3.43 13.88 -10.72
CA ALA A 88 3.64 12.44 -10.81
C ALA A 88 3.27 11.74 -9.50
N LEU A 89 3.72 12.28 -8.36
CA LEU A 89 3.38 11.77 -7.03
C LEU A 89 1.87 11.82 -6.77
N ALA A 90 1.21 12.94 -7.06
CA ALA A 90 -0.24 13.08 -6.87
C ALA A 90 -1.03 12.08 -7.72
N VAL A 91 -0.72 11.98 -9.02
CA VAL A 91 -1.38 11.05 -9.96
C VAL A 91 -1.14 9.60 -9.55
N SER A 92 0.11 9.25 -9.28
CA SER A 92 0.51 7.92 -8.81
C SER A 92 -0.21 7.53 -7.52
N THR A 93 -0.27 8.44 -6.55
CA THR A 93 -0.95 8.22 -5.27
C THR A 93 -2.45 7.98 -5.47
N PHE A 94 -3.09 8.83 -6.27
CA PHE A 94 -4.52 8.75 -6.51
C PHE A 94 -4.91 7.47 -7.24
N ILE A 95 -4.20 7.11 -8.32
CA ILE A 95 -4.50 5.90 -9.09
C ILE A 95 -4.24 4.65 -8.23
N PHE A 96 -3.12 4.61 -7.50
CA PHE A 96 -2.82 3.49 -6.59
C PHE A 96 -3.92 3.32 -5.55
N GLY A 97 -4.37 4.39 -4.90
CA GLY A 97 -5.49 4.31 -3.95
C GLY A 97 -6.79 3.84 -4.61
N ALA A 98 -7.16 4.46 -5.73
CA ALA A 98 -8.44 4.22 -6.40
C ALA A 98 -8.64 2.78 -6.87
N ILE A 99 -7.61 2.12 -7.41
CA ILE A 99 -7.75 0.72 -7.86
C ILE A 99 -7.98 -0.26 -6.72
N HIS A 100 -7.51 0.05 -5.51
CA HIS A 100 -7.69 -0.80 -4.34
C HIS A 100 -9.07 -0.64 -3.70
N LEU A 101 -9.83 0.37 -4.12
CA LEU A 101 -11.22 0.59 -3.71
C LEU A 101 -12.23 -0.15 -4.60
N LEU A 102 -11.76 -0.83 -5.65
CA LEU A 102 -12.66 -1.49 -6.60
C LEU A 102 -13.41 -2.65 -5.91
N GLY A 103 -14.73 -2.62 -6.06
CA GLY A 103 -15.63 -3.65 -5.53
C GLY A 103 -16.19 -3.36 -4.13
N GLU A 104 -15.73 -2.30 -3.46
CA GLU A 104 -16.31 -1.85 -2.19
C GLU A 104 -17.81 -1.57 -2.34
N ALA A 105 -18.59 -1.89 -1.29
CA ALA A 105 -20.04 -1.86 -1.34
C ALA A 105 -20.61 -0.44 -1.56
N SER A 106 -19.91 0.57 -1.05
CA SER A 106 -20.27 1.98 -1.25
C SER A 106 -19.02 2.87 -1.31
N ILE A 107 -19.15 4.03 -1.96
CA ILE A 107 -18.07 5.03 -2.01
C ILE A 107 -17.68 5.48 -0.60
N LEU A 108 -18.64 5.57 0.32
CA LEU A 108 -18.39 6.05 1.67
C LEU A 108 -17.61 5.00 2.49
N GLU A 109 -17.98 3.72 2.40
CA GLU A 109 -17.19 2.62 2.99
C GLU A 109 -15.81 2.52 2.35
N ALA A 110 -15.70 2.68 1.03
CA ALA A 110 -14.42 2.69 0.33
C ALA A 110 -13.50 3.81 0.84
N LEU A 111 -14.06 5.00 1.11
CA LEU A 111 -13.29 6.11 1.66
C LEU A 111 -12.92 5.90 3.13
N VAL A 112 -13.75 5.24 3.93
CA VAL A 112 -13.43 4.95 5.34
C VAL A 112 -12.39 3.82 5.45
N ASN A 113 -12.63 2.68 4.79
CA ASN A 113 -11.81 1.48 4.93
C ASN A 113 -10.57 1.49 4.01
N GLY A 114 -10.57 2.33 2.97
CA GLY A 114 -9.51 2.39 1.97
C GLY A 114 -8.53 3.56 2.09
N VAL A 115 -8.60 4.38 3.16
CA VAL A 115 -7.66 5.49 3.41
C VAL A 115 -6.21 5.02 3.31
N ALA A 116 -5.91 3.85 3.86
CA ALA A 116 -4.57 3.28 3.87
C ALA A 116 -3.99 3.14 2.46
N TYR A 117 -4.78 2.83 1.43
CA TYR A 117 -4.29 2.69 0.07
C TYR A 117 -3.79 4.02 -0.51
N PHE A 118 -4.49 5.13 -0.28
CA PHE A 118 -4.00 6.45 -0.69
C PHE A 118 -2.75 6.85 0.09
N VAL A 119 -2.72 6.61 1.40
CA VAL A 119 -1.55 6.93 2.22
C VAL A 119 -0.34 6.10 1.79
N MET A 120 -0.50 4.80 1.54
CA MET A 120 0.58 3.94 1.05
C MET A 120 1.02 4.32 -0.37
N GLY A 121 0.08 4.69 -1.24
CA GLY A 121 0.38 5.27 -2.56
C GLY A 121 1.33 6.46 -2.46
N PHE A 122 1.04 7.38 -1.53
CA PHE A 122 1.91 8.52 -1.24
C PHE A 122 3.25 8.09 -0.63
N VAL A 123 3.24 7.23 0.38
CA VAL A 123 4.46 6.81 1.10
C VAL A 123 5.45 6.12 0.17
N PHE A 124 5.02 5.16 -0.64
CA PHE A 124 5.91 4.52 -1.61
C PHE A 124 6.41 5.50 -2.68
N GLY A 125 5.57 6.46 -3.10
CA GLY A 125 5.97 7.52 -4.03
C GLY A 125 7.01 8.45 -3.44
N TYR A 126 6.85 8.81 -2.16
CA TYR A 126 7.81 9.58 -1.40
C TYR A 126 9.13 8.82 -1.23
N ILE A 127 9.09 7.54 -0.86
CA ILE A 127 10.27 6.67 -0.75
C ILE A 127 11.03 6.64 -2.08
N TYR A 128 10.32 6.49 -3.20
CA TYR A 128 10.92 6.49 -4.54
C TYR A 128 11.67 7.80 -4.84
N LEU A 129 11.02 8.95 -4.63
CA LEU A 129 11.63 10.27 -4.85
C LEU A 129 12.81 10.54 -3.91
N LYS A 130 12.64 10.24 -2.62
CA LYS A 130 13.65 10.45 -1.57
C LYS A 130 14.94 9.66 -1.85
N ASN A 131 14.83 8.52 -2.54
CA ASN A 131 15.94 7.65 -2.87
C ASN A 131 16.40 7.81 -4.33
N ASN A 132 16.31 9.02 -4.88
CA ASN A 132 16.77 9.37 -6.23
C ASN A 132 16.19 8.45 -7.31
N ARG A 133 14.89 8.13 -7.21
CA ARG A 133 14.18 7.25 -8.16
C ARG A 133 14.78 5.84 -8.25
N ASN A 134 15.45 5.36 -7.20
CA ASN A 134 15.88 3.97 -7.13
C ASN A 134 14.68 3.06 -6.84
N ILE A 135 14.20 2.37 -7.88
CA ILE A 135 13.01 1.51 -7.81
C ILE A 135 13.16 0.31 -6.86
N MET A 136 14.40 -0.13 -6.58
CA MET A 136 14.62 -1.28 -5.70
C MET A 136 14.24 -0.97 -4.24
N VAL A 137 14.36 0.29 -3.81
CA VAL A 137 14.04 0.68 -2.44
C VAL A 137 12.55 0.52 -2.13
N PRO A 138 11.61 1.14 -2.86
CA PRO A 138 10.19 0.97 -2.59
C PRO A 138 9.75 -0.48 -2.82
N ILE A 139 10.28 -1.22 -3.83
CA ILE A 139 9.98 -2.64 -4.02
C ILE A 139 10.31 -3.45 -2.76
N ILE A 140 11.53 -3.33 -2.24
CA ILE A 140 11.95 -4.12 -1.07
C ILE A 140 11.13 -3.72 0.15
N VAL A 141 10.89 -2.42 0.38
CA VAL A 141 10.07 -1.96 1.50
C VAL A 141 8.64 -2.48 1.39
N HIS A 142 8.04 -2.50 0.20
CA HIS A 142 6.69 -2.98 -0.03
C HIS A 142 6.60 -4.50 0.18
N VAL A 143 7.50 -5.28 -0.42
CA VAL A 143 7.59 -6.74 -0.21
C VAL A 143 7.76 -7.08 1.27
N LEU A 144 8.66 -6.38 1.98
CA LEU A 144 8.87 -6.59 3.42
C LEU A 144 7.61 -6.24 4.23
N SER A 145 6.91 -5.16 3.87
CA SER A 145 5.69 -4.75 4.56
C SER A 145 4.59 -5.79 4.38
N ASN A 146 4.36 -6.26 3.15
CA ASN A 146 3.35 -7.29 2.88
C ASN A 146 3.73 -8.63 3.50
N LEU A 147 5.01 -9.00 3.49
CA LEU A 147 5.49 -10.23 4.15
C LEU A 147 5.17 -10.21 5.65
N ILE A 148 5.50 -9.11 6.34
CA ILE A 148 5.24 -8.97 7.77
C ILE A 148 3.73 -9.01 8.05
N SER A 149 2.92 -8.31 7.25
CA SER A 149 1.46 -8.33 7.38
C SER A 149 0.87 -9.73 7.18
N VAL A 150 1.28 -10.46 6.12
CA VAL A 150 0.78 -11.81 5.85
C VAL A 150 1.21 -12.80 6.93
N ILE A 151 2.46 -12.74 7.42
CA ILE A 151 2.90 -13.55 8.57
C ILE A 151 2.07 -13.23 9.81
N GLY A 152 1.81 -11.95 10.07
CA GLY A 152 0.96 -11.51 11.17
C GLY A 152 -0.45 -12.10 11.06
N ILE A 153 -1.07 -12.04 9.89
CA ILE A 153 -2.39 -12.65 9.64
C ILE A 153 -2.32 -14.16 9.93
N LEU A 154 -1.37 -14.88 9.34
CA LEU A 154 -1.23 -16.33 9.51
C LEU A 154 -1.00 -16.76 10.97
N PHE A 155 -0.42 -15.90 11.81
CA PHE A 155 -0.24 -16.18 13.23
C PHE A 155 -1.57 -16.13 14.01
N PHE A 156 -2.56 -15.36 13.54
CA PHE A 156 -3.87 -15.22 14.18
C PHE A 156 -4.98 -16.04 13.50
N LEU A 157 -4.69 -16.70 12.37
CA LEU A 157 -5.58 -17.64 11.68
C LEU A 157 -5.51 -19.03 12.33
#